data_AF-A0A7Z0MFN1-F1
#
_entry.id   AF-A0A7Z0MFN1-F1
#
_cell.length_a   1.000
_cell.length_b   1.000
_cell.length_c   1.000
_cell.angle_alpha   90.00
_cell.angle_beta   90.00
_cell.angle_gamma   90.00
#
_symmetry.space_group_name_H-M   'P 1'
#
loop_
_entity.id
_entity.type
_entity.pdbx_description
1 polymer ?
#
loop_
_entity_poly.entity_id
_entity_poly.type
_entity_poly.pdbx_seq_one_letter_code
_entity_poly.pdbx_strand_id
1 'polypeptide(L)'
;MSASSRELPEPAFENAIQQIEEETGMSYVASIERVRLKREREEGKVEGKTEGYAALLSTQIARKFGTLPDWAKVRLVAADDITLNRWAEQILDAQRIEDVFK
;
A
#
# COMPACT_ATOMS: atom_id res chain seq x y z
N MET A 1 0.25 -35.93 -3.42
CA MET A 1 -1.22 -35.86 -3.19
C MET A 1 -1.58 -34.38 -3.16
N SER A 2 -1.99 -33.83 -4.29
CA SER A 2 -2.34 -32.41 -4.39
C SER A 2 -3.75 -32.21 -3.84
N ALA A 3 -3.90 -31.24 -2.94
CA ALA A 3 -5.19 -30.82 -2.42
C ALA A 3 -6.09 -30.40 -3.58
N SER A 4 -7.13 -31.18 -3.84
CA SER A 4 -8.19 -30.83 -4.77
C SER A 4 -8.97 -29.68 -4.15
N SER A 5 -8.84 -28.48 -4.72
CA SER A 5 -9.70 -27.33 -4.43
C SER A 5 -11.15 -27.79 -4.64
N ARG A 6 -11.87 -27.97 -3.54
CA ARG A 6 -13.23 -28.51 -3.55
C ARG A 6 -14.17 -27.37 -3.97
N GLU A 7 -14.45 -27.28 -5.27
CA GLU A 7 -15.50 -26.38 -5.77
C GLU A 7 -16.82 -26.76 -5.10
N LEU A 8 -17.55 -25.75 -4.64
CA LEU A 8 -18.88 -25.96 -4.07
C LEU A 8 -19.81 -26.45 -5.19
N PRO A 9 -20.65 -27.47 -4.94
CA PRO A 9 -21.68 -27.86 -5.89
C PRO A 9 -22.56 -26.66 -6.25
N GLU A 10 -22.96 -26.54 -7.51
CA GLU A 10 -23.74 -25.40 -8.05
C GLU A 10 -24.95 -25.01 -7.18
N PRO A 11 -25.78 -25.95 -6.69
CA PRO A 11 -26.92 -25.62 -5.82
C PRO A 11 -26.51 -25.05 -4.46
N ALA A 12 -25.34 -25.45 -3.93
CA ALA A 12 -24.84 -24.93 -2.67
C ALA A 12 -24.35 -23.47 -2.83
N PHE A 13 -23.79 -23.15 -3.99
CA PHE A 13 -23.34 -21.80 -4.32
C PHE A 13 -24.52 -20.84 -4.52
N GLU A 14 -25.54 -21.25 -5.28
CA GLU A 14 -26.76 -20.47 -5.49
C GLU A 14 -27.48 -20.16 -4.18
N ASN A 15 -27.66 -21.16 -3.32
CA ASN A 15 -28.27 -20.98 -2.00
C ASN A 15 -27.46 -20.00 -1.12
N ALA A 16 -26.13 -20.03 -1.19
CA ALA A 16 -25.29 -19.11 -0.44
C ALA A 16 -25.43 -17.66 -0.95
N ILE A 17 -25.50 -17.45 -2.27
CA ILE A 17 -25.79 -16.13 -2.84
C ILE A 17 -27.16 -15.66 -2.38
N GLN A 18 -28.19 -16.48 -2.49
CA GLN A 18 -29.54 -16.10 -2.11
C GLN A 18 -29.63 -15.72 -0.63
N GLN A 19 -29.00 -16.49 0.27
CA GLN A 19 -28.96 -16.14 1.70
C GLN A 19 -28.28 -14.80 1.93
N ILE A 20 -27.16 -14.52 1.27
CA ILE A 20 -26.48 -13.21 1.38
C ILE A 20 -27.39 -12.09 0.88
N GLU A 21 -28.10 -12.30 -0.23
CA GLU A 21 -29.03 -11.30 -0.78
C GLU A 21 -30.23 -11.06 0.14
N GLU A 22 -30.78 -12.11 0.74
CA GLU A 22 -31.87 -12.02 1.73
C GLU A 22 -31.42 -11.33 3.03
N GLU A 23 -30.25 -11.71 3.57
CA GLU A 23 -29.69 -11.15 4.81
C GLU A 23 -29.29 -9.68 4.65
N THR A 24 -28.67 -9.33 3.51
CA THR A 24 -28.15 -7.99 3.28
C THR A 24 -29.15 -7.07 2.57
N GLY A 25 -30.18 -7.62 1.94
CA GLY A 25 -31.13 -6.90 1.09
C GLY A 25 -30.50 -6.36 -0.20
N MET A 26 -29.34 -6.87 -0.61
CA MET A 26 -28.54 -6.32 -1.71
C MET A 26 -27.95 -7.43 -2.56
N SER A 27 -27.87 -7.23 -3.89
CA SER A 27 -27.34 -8.26 -4.78
C SER A 27 -25.88 -8.57 -4.48
N TYR A 28 -25.47 -9.81 -4.76
CA TYR A 28 -24.09 -10.25 -4.58
C TYR A 28 -23.07 -9.34 -5.30
N VAL A 29 -23.38 -8.93 -6.54
CA VAL A 29 -22.53 -8.02 -7.33
C VAL A 29 -22.31 -6.68 -6.62
N ALA A 30 -23.36 -6.07 -6.08
CA ALA A 30 -23.28 -4.79 -5.37
C ALA A 30 -22.47 -4.88 -4.07
N SER A 31 -22.42 -6.04 -3.44
CA SER A 31 -21.60 -6.29 -2.25
C SER A 31 -20.12 -6.42 -2.59
N ILE A 32 -19.78 -7.13 -3.67
CA ILE A 32 -18.38 -7.26 -4.15
C ILE A 32 -17.82 -5.92 -4.62
N GLU A 33 -18.58 -5.13 -5.38
CA GLU A 33 -18.17 -3.80 -5.81
C GLU A 33 -17.80 -2.91 -4.63
N ARG A 34 -18.59 -2.93 -3.54
CA ARG A 34 -18.28 -2.15 -2.34
C ARG A 34 -17.01 -2.58 -1.64
N VAL A 35 -16.76 -3.89 -1.53
CA VAL A 35 -15.52 -4.40 -0.94
C VAL A 35 -14.32 -3.98 -1.79
N ARG A 36 -14.42 -4.10 -3.12
CA ARG A 36 -13.38 -3.68 -4.05
C ARG A 36 -13.10 -2.18 -3.94
N LEU A 37 -14.13 -1.33 -3.99
CA LEU A 37 -13.99 0.13 -3.86
C LEU A 37 -13.37 0.55 -2.52
N LYS A 38 -13.74 -0.12 -1.42
CA LYS A 38 -13.11 0.13 -0.11
C LYS A 38 -11.63 -0.19 -0.15
N ARG A 39 -11.27 -1.35 -0.70
CA ARG A 39 -9.88 -1.79 -0.82
C ARG A 39 -9.05 -0.86 -1.70
N GLU A 40 -9.55 -0.50 -2.88
CA GLU A 40 -8.88 0.44 -3.79
C GLU A 40 -8.67 1.82 -3.14
N ARG A 41 -9.65 2.30 -2.37
CA ARG A 41 -9.52 3.54 -1.60
C ARG A 41 -8.47 3.44 -0.50
N GLU A 42 -8.39 2.30 0.19
CA GLU A 42 -7.39 2.06 1.22
C GLU A 42 -5.98 1.96 0.63
N GLU A 43 -5.82 1.20 -0.45
CA GLU A 43 -4.57 1.08 -1.21
C GLU A 43 -4.09 2.45 -1.70
N GLY A 44 -4.95 3.23 -2.36
CA GLY A 44 -4.60 4.59 -2.80
C GLY A 44 -4.26 5.56 -1.66
N LYS A 45 -4.87 5.38 -0.48
CA LYS A 45 -4.53 6.18 0.71
C LYS A 45 -3.15 5.81 1.26
N VAL A 46 -2.80 4.53 1.25
CA VAL A 46 -1.47 4.05 1.66
C VAL A 46 -0.41 4.54 0.68
N GLU A 47 -0.63 4.35 -0.62
CA GLU A 47 0.28 4.82 -1.68
C GLU A 47 0.53 6.33 -1.59
N GLY A 48 -0.55 7.13 -1.55
CA GLY A 48 -0.43 8.59 -1.46
C GLY A 48 0.26 9.07 -0.18
N LYS A 49 0.11 8.34 0.94
CA LYS A 49 0.86 8.63 2.17
C LYS A 49 2.35 8.37 1.98
N THR A 50 2.72 7.22 1.42
CA THR A 50 4.12 6.83 1.19
C THR A 50 4.81 7.79 0.21
N GLU A 51 4.16 8.13 -0.91
CA GLU A 51 4.67 9.11 -1.88
C GLU A 51 4.87 10.49 -1.25
N GLY A 52 3.89 10.96 -0.46
CA GLY A 52 3.99 12.24 0.25
C GLY A 52 5.14 12.26 1.25
N TYR A 53 5.38 11.14 1.93
CA TYR A 53 6.49 11.00 2.88
C TYR A 53 7.86 10.99 2.17
N ALA A 54 7.98 10.28 1.04
CA ALA A 54 9.17 10.30 0.20
C ALA A 54 9.47 11.71 -0.33
N ALA A 55 8.45 12.45 -0.77
CA ALA A 55 8.60 13.84 -1.24
C ALA A 55 9.05 14.80 -0.12
N LEU A 56 8.51 14.64 1.09
CA LEU A 56 8.93 15.41 2.25
C LEU A 56 10.39 15.12 2.60
N LEU A 57 10.77 13.84 2.70
CA LEU A 57 12.13 13.44 3.02
C LEU A 57 13.12 13.91 1.94
N SER A 58 12.76 13.80 0.67
CA SER A 58 13.52 14.39 -0.45
C SER A 58 13.81 15.87 -0.24
N THR A 59 12.79 16.64 0.17
CA THR A 59 12.94 18.08 0.48
C THR A 59 13.87 18.32 1.66
N GLN A 60 13.79 17.51 2.72
CA GLN A 60 14.66 17.64 3.89
C GLN A 60 16.12 17.30 3.54
N ILE A 61 16.36 16.22 2.80
CA ILE A 61 17.70 15.83 2.33
C ILE A 61 18.25 16.95 1.44
N ALA A 62 17.43 17.49 0.52
CA ALA A 62 17.84 18.58 -0.36
C ALA A 62 18.24 19.83 0.43
N ARG A 63 17.51 20.14 1.49
CA ARG A 63 17.77 21.28 2.35
C ARG A 63 19.03 21.11 3.20
N LYS A 64 19.33 19.89 3.66
CA LYS A 64 20.50 19.60 4.50
C LYS A 64 21.79 19.46 3.68
N PHE A 65 21.73 18.80 2.53
CA PHE A 65 22.90 18.38 1.76
C PHE A 65 23.02 19.04 0.37
N GLY A 66 22.03 19.83 -0.06
CA GLY A 66 21.98 20.42 -1.40
C GLY A 66 21.35 19.49 -2.43
N THR A 67 21.68 19.66 -3.72
CA THR A 67 21.05 18.92 -4.82
C THR A 67 21.08 17.41 -4.60
N LEU A 68 19.91 16.76 -4.66
CA LEU A 68 19.83 15.29 -4.57
C LEU A 68 20.45 14.63 -5.82
N PRO A 69 21.39 13.69 -5.64
CA PRO A 69 21.88 12.86 -6.72
C PRO A 69 20.80 11.87 -7.17
N ASP A 70 20.87 11.42 -8.42
CA ASP A 70 19.81 10.59 -9.02
C ASP A 70 19.64 9.24 -8.32
N TRP A 71 20.71 8.64 -7.82
CA TRP A 71 20.63 7.41 -7.04
C TRP A 71 19.78 7.56 -5.78
N ALA A 72 19.80 8.74 -5.14
CA ALA A 72 19.03 9.02 -3.93
C ALA A 72 17.54 9.17 -4.25
N LYS A 73 17.23 9.84 -5.38
CA LYS A 73 15.86 9.98 -5.88
C LYS A 73 15.22 8.61 -6.16
N VAL A 74 15.96 7.74 -6.85
CA VAL A 74 15.49 6.37 -7.17
C VAL A 74 15.21 5.59 -5.88
N ARG A 75 16.09 5.69 -4.88
CA ARG A 75 15.91 5.03 -3.58
C ARG A 75 14.68 5.56 -2.83
N LEU A 76 14.46 6.87 -2.82
CA LEU A 76 13.30 7.48 -2.16
C LEU A 76 11.97 7.06 -2.77
N VAL A 77 11.90 6.97 -4.10
CA VAL A 77 10.67 6.54 -4.81
C VAL A 77 10.38 5.05 -4.60
N ALA A 78 11.41 4.22 -4.49
CA ALA A 78 11.26 2.78 -4.34
C ALA A 78 11.09 2.31 -2.88
N ALA A 79 11.23 3.19 -1.90
CA ALA A 79 11.20 2.84 -0.49
C ALA A 79 9.78 2.64 0.04
N ASP A 80 9.61 1.62 0.88
CA ASP A 80 8.40 1.43 1.67
C ASP A 80 8.34 2.39 2.86
N ASP A 81 7.20 2.40 3.55
CA ASP A 81 6.95 3.27 4.70
C ASP A 81 7.94 3.03 5.84
N ILE A 82 8.32 1.79 6.11
CA ILE A 82 9.30 1.41 7.14
C ILE A 82 10.67 2.01 6.81
N THR A 83 11.13 1.86 5.58
CA THR A 83 12.42 2.36 5.11
C THR A 83 12.46 3.89 5.13
N LEU A 84 11.39 4.56 4.67
CA LEU A 84 11.28 6.01 4.71
C LEU A 84 11.29 6.55 6.15
N ASN A 85 10.63 5.87 7.09
CA ASN A 85 10.64 6.28 8.50
C ASN A 85 12.06 6.18 9.09
N ARG A 86 12.79 5.10 8.81
CA ARG A 86 14.18 4.95 9.25
C ARG A 86 15.06 6.08 8.72
N TRP A 87 14.95 6.40 7.44
CA TRP A 87 15.72 7.48 6.82
C TRP A 87 15.35 8.86 7.38
N ALA A 88 14.08 9.06 7.78
CA ALA A 88 13.62 10.27 8.45
C ALA A 88 14.20 10.43 9.88
N GLU A 89 14.60 9.35 10.54
CA GLU A 89 15.36 9.40 11.78
C GLU A 89 16.84 9.65 11.50
N GLN A 90 17.43 8.91 10.55
CA GLN A 90 18.85 9.00 10.19
C GLN A 90 19.26 10.37 9.63
N ILE A 91 18.34 11.09 8.97
CA ILE A 91 18.66 12.44 8.50
C ILE A 91 18.97 13.42 9.65
N LEU A 92 18.51 13.16 10.87
CA LEU A 92 18.70 14.07 12.00
C LEU A 92 20.18 14.15 12.41
N ASP A 93 20.90 13.04 12.39
CA ASP A 93 22.28 12.91 12.82
C ASP A 93 23.28 12.71 11.66
N ALA A 94 22.81 12.32 10.47
CA ALA A 94 23.64 12.11 9.28
C ALA A 94 24.57 13.28 8.96
N GLN A 95 25.86 13.00 8.75
CA GLN A 95 26.86 14.01 8.35
C GLN A 95 27.02 14.07 6.82
N ARG A 96 26.67 13.00 6.13
CA ARG A 96 26.67 12.91 4.68
C ARG A 96 25.35 12.34 4.17
N ILE A 97 25.04 12.62 2.92
CA ILE A 97 23.82 12.09 2.29
C ILE A 97 23.79 10.56 2.33
N GLU A 98 24.93 9.89 2.16
CA GLU A 98 25.01 8.42 2.18
C GLU A 98 24.66 7.84 3.56
N ASP A 99 24.83 8.59 4.65
CA ASP A 99 24.47 8.15 6.00
C ASP A 99 22.95 8.03 6.19
N VAL A 100 22.17 8.82 5.44
CA VAL A 100 20.70 8.78 5.44
C VAL A 100 20.15 7.49 4.81
N PHE A 101 20.95 6.79 3.99
CA PHE A 101 20.50 5.63 3.22
C PHE A 101 21.12 4.31 3.68
N LYS A 102 21.68 4.30 4.89
CA LYS A 102 22.21 3.09 5.55
C LYS A 102 21.10 2.29 6.20
#